data_AF-A0A924QZA4-F1
#
_entry.id   AF-A0A924QZA4-F1
#
_cell.length_a   1.000
_cell.length_b   1.000
_cell.length_c   1.000
_cell.angle_alpha   90.00
_cell.angle_beta   90.00
_cell.angle_gamma   90.00
#
_symmetry.space_group_name_H-M   'P 1'
#
loop_
_entity.id
_entity.type
_entity.pdbx_description
1 polymer ?
#
loop_
_entity_poly.entity_id
_entity_poly.type
_entity_poly.pdbx_seq_one_letter_code
_entity_poly.pdbx_strand_id
1 'polypeptide(L)' 'MPSINIDGANYDLDSMSQMAKDQLASLQFVDRELQRLSNEAAVYQTAKAAYIKALKETLGTPTQLTTPGGDTLRLG' A
#
# COMPACT_ATOMS: atom_id res chain seq x y z
N MET A 1 19.68 21.84 -22.43
CA MET A 1 19.83 22.11 -20.99
C MET A 1 18.79 21.27 -20.28
N PRO A 2 19.21 20.22 -19.54
CA PRO A 2 18.28 19.35 -18.83
C PRO A 2 17.68 20.14 -17.65
N SER A 3 16.35 20.16 -17.55
CA SER A 3 15.64 20.90 -16.50
C SER A 3 14.87 19.95 -15.58
N ILE A 4 14.72 20.34 -14.31
CA ILE A 4 13.94 19.62 -13.33
C ILE A 4 12.82 20.50 -12.79
N ASN A 5 11.63 19.94 -12.65
CA ASN A 5 10.53 20.61 -11.97
C ASN A 5 10.56 20.23 -10.47
N ILE A 6 10.67 21.24 -9.61
CA ILE A 6 10.57 21.09 -8.15
C ILE A 6 9.45 22.02 -7.70
N ASP A 7 8.40 21.47 -7.08
CA ASP A 7 7.23 22.21 -6.57
C ASP A 7 6.55 23.13 -7.62
N GLY A 8 6.52 22.71 -8.89
CA GLY A 8 5.92 23.46 -9.98
C GLY A 8 6.86 24.48 -10.64
N ALA A 9 8.02 24.75 -10.06
CA ALA A 9 9.04 25.61 -10.66
C ALA A 9 10.05 24.80 -11.48
N ASN A 10 10.32 25.24 -12.70
CA ASN A 10 11.30 24.61 -13.58
C ASN A 10 12.69 25.22 -13.35
N TYR A 11 13.65 24.37 -12.96
CA TYR A 11 15.04 24.75 -12.72
C TYR A 11 15.93 24.16 -13.80
N ASP A 12 16.81 24.97 -14.36
CA ASP A 12 17.85 24.48 -15.26
C ASP A 12 18.97 23.85 -14.43
N LEU A 13 19.25 22.57 -14.64
CA LEU A 13 20.31 21.86 -13.92
C LEU A 13 21.68 22.49 -14.19
N ASP A 14 21.92 23.06 -15.36
CA ASP A 14 23.21 23.70 -15.67
C ASP A 14 23.42 24.99 -14.87
N SER A 15 22.33 25.63 -14.44
CA SER A 15 22.34 26.86 -13.62
C SER A 15 22.44 26.60 -12.10
N MET A 16 22.25 25.36 -11.66
CA MET A 16 22.26 25.01 -10.24
C MET A 16 23.69 24.96 -9.67
N SER A 17 23.84 25.36 -8.40
CA SER A 17 25.09 25.20 -7.66
C SER A 17 25.42 23.71 -7.45
N GLN A 18 26.70 23.40 -7.26
CA GLN A 18 27.14 22.02 -7.01
C GLN A 18 26.44 21.40 -5.79
N MET A 19 26.34 22.17 -4.70
CA MET A 19 25.63 21.74 -3.48
C MET A 19 24.15 21.40 -3.76
N ALA A 20 23.47 22.17 -4.61
CA ALA A 20 22.09 21.89 -4.97
C ALA A 20 21.95 20.61 -5.82
N LYS A 21 22.92 20.34 -6.70
CA LYS A 21 23.00 19.08 -7.46
C LYS A 21 23.23 17.87 -6.55
N ASP A 22 24.10 18.01 -5.55
CA ASP A 22 24.38 16.95 -4.59
C ASP A 22 23.14 16.61 -3.73
N GLN A 23 22.41 17.66 -3.29
CA GLN A 23 21.15 17.48 -2.57
C GLN A 23 20.08 16.84 -3.46
N LEU A 24 20.00 17.24 -4.73
CA LEU A 24 19.07 16.63 -5.68
C LEU A 24 19.36 15.14 -5.90
N ALA A 25 20.64 14.76 -6.04
CA ALA A 25 21.04 13.37 -6.17
C ALA A 25 20.63 12.55 -4.92
N SER A 26 20.79 13.15 -3.73
CA SER A 26 20.36 12.54 -2.47
C SER A 26 18.84 12.37 -2.41
N LEU A 27 18.07 13.37 -2.85
CA LEU A 27 16.61 13.28 -2.92
C LEU A 27 16.15 12.17 -3.87
N GLN A 28 16.70 12.13 -5.09
CA GLN A 28 16.39 11.09 -6.07
C GLN A 28 16.74 9.68 -5.57
N PHE A 29 17.80 9.55 -4.76
CA PHE A 29 18.13 8.28 -4.10
C PHE A 29 17.04 7.87 -3.10
N VAL A 30 16.63 8.79 -2.22
CA VAL A 30 15.57 8.53 -1.24
C VAL A 30 14.25 8.18 -1.92
N ASP A 31 13.88 8.89 -2.99
CA ASP A 31 12.64 8.63 -3.73
C ASP A 31 12.62 7.22 -4.33
N ARG A 32 13.74 6.77 -4.91
CA ARG A 32 13.86 5.39 -5.42
C ARG A 32 13.70 4.35 -4.33
N GLU A 33 14.29 4.58 -3.15
CA GLU A 33 14.14 3.66 -2.02
C GLU A 33 12.71 3.65 -1.47
N LEU A 34 12.05 4.80 -1.38
CA LEU A 34 10.63 4.87 -1.00
C LEU A 34 9.74 4.12 -2.00
N GLN A 35 9.99 4.27 -3.30
CA GLN A 35 9.25 3.52 -4.32
C GLN A 35 9.49 2.01 -4.19
N ARG A 36 10.74 1.59 -3.94
CA ARG A 36 11.08 0.18 -3.69
C ARG A 36 10.31 -0.39 -2.49
N LEU A 37 10.30 0.34 -1.38
CA LEU A 37 9.57 -0.05 -0.17
C LEU A 37 8.06 -0.09 -0.39
N SER A 38 7.50 0.85 -1.16
CA SER A 38 6.09 0.86 -1.53
C SER A 38 5.69 -0.39 -2.33
N ASN A 39 6.53 -0.78 -3.29
CA ASN A 39 6.33 -2.01 -4.06
C ASN A 39 6.37 -3.26 -3.16
N GLU A 40 7.33 -3.31 -2.23
CA GLU A 40 7.44 -4.41 -1.26
C GLU A 40 6.20 -4.47 -0.35
N ALA A 41 5.74 -3.32 0.14
CA ALA A 41 4.53 -3.20 0.93
C ALA A 41 3.29 -3.69 0.17
N ALA A 42 3.18 -3.40 -1.13
CA ALA A 42 2.08 -3.90 -1.96
C ALA A 42 2.04 -5.43 -2.02
N VAL A 43 3.20 -6.09 -2.13
CA VAL A 43 3.30 -7.57 -2.10
C VAL A 43 2.77 -8.10 -0.76
N TYR A 44 3.20 -7.52 0.37
CA TYR A 44 2.73 -7.94 1.68
C TYR A 44 1.23 -7.68 1.88
N GLN A 45 0.69 -6.60 1.32
CA GLN A 45 -0.75 -6.32 1.35
C GLN A 45 -1.56 -7.39 0.61
N THR A 46 -1.07 -7.84 -0.55
CA THR A 46 -1.69 -8.97 -1.28
C THR A 46 -1.65 -10.25 -0.45
N ALA A 47 -0.51 -10.58 0.15
CA ALA A 47 -0.39 -11.76 1.01
C ALA A 47 -1.33 -11.67 2.23
N LYS A 48 -1.40 -10.51 2.89
CA LYS A 48 -2.33 -10.24 3.99
C LYS A 48 -3.79 -10.46 3.56
N ALA A 49 -4.18 -9.97 2.39
CA ALA A 49 -5.53 -10.16 1.87
C ALA A 49 -5.85 -11.65 1.63
N ALA A 50 -4.89 -12.42 1.11
CA ALA A 50 -5.02 -13.86 0.94
C ALA A 50 -5.19 -14.59 2.28
N TYR A 51 -4.40 -14.24 3.30
CA TYR A 51 -4.53 -14.84 4.63
C TYR A 51 -5.86 -14.49 5.30
N ILE A 52 -6.34 -13.25 5.15
CA ILE A 52 -7.68 -12.85 5.65
C ILE A 52 -8.77 -13.68 4.95
N LYS A 53 -8.66 -13.90 3.65
CA LYS A 53 -9.61 -14.72 2.89
C LYS A 53 -9.61 -16.16 3.40
N ALA A 54 -8.44 -16.78 3.50
CA ALA A 54 -8.30 -18.15 4.03
C ALA A 54 -8.83 -18.27 5.46
N LEU A 55 -8.53 -17.29 6.32
CA LEU A 55 -9.04 -17.27 7.69
C LEU A 55 -10.58 -17.24 7.72
N LYS A 56 -11.20 -16.39 6.89
CA LYS A 56 -12.68 -16.33 6.77
C LYS A 56 -13.28 -17.66 6.29
N GLU A 57 -12.61 -18.37 5.40
CA GLU A 57 -13.03 -19.70 4.95
C GLU A 57 -12.95 -20.72 6.11
N THR A 58 -11.91 -20.67 6.94
CA THR A 58 -11.75 -21.58 8.09
C THR A 58 -12.68 -21.29 9.27
N LEU A 59 -12.97 -20.02 9.55
CA LEU A 59 -13.84 -19.62 10.66
C LEU A 59 -15.33 -19.83 10.35
N GLY A 60 -15.68 -20.10 9.08
CA GLY A 60 -17.06 -20.07 8.60
C GLY A 60 -17.62 -18.64 8.58
N THR A 61 -18.74 -18.46 7.88
CA THR A 61 -19.53 -17.21 8.01
C THR A 61 -20.12 -17.14 9.43
N PRO A 62 -20.19 -15.97 10.07
CA PRO A 62 -20.83 -15.82 11.40
C PRO A 62 -22.26 -16.39 11.46
N THR A 63 -22.91 -16.53 10.30
CA THR A 63 -24.24 -17.13 10.11
C THR A 63 -24.30 -18.64 10.35
N GLN A 64 -23.17 -19.37 10.37
CA GLN A 64 -23.16 -20.80 10.71
C GLN A 64 -22.98 -21.09 12.20
N LEU A 65 -22.74 -20.07 13.04
CA LEU A 65 -22.74 -20.22 14.50
C LEU A 65 -24.16 -20.17 15.11
N THR A 66 -25.18 -19.89 14.31
CA THR A 66 -26.58 -20.02 14.70
C THR A 66 -27.19 -21.17 13.93
N THR A 67 -27.19 -22.35 14.52
CA THR A 67 -27.95 -23.53 14.10
C THR A 67 -29.35 -23.11 13.61
N PRO A 68 -29.70 -23.25 12.32
CA PRO A 68 -31.08 -23.17 11.87
C PRO A 68 -31.74 -24.52 12.22
N GLY A 69 -32.00 -24.72 13.51
CA GLY A 69 -32.52 -25.97 14.06
C GLY A 69 -33.02 -25.83 15.50
N GLY A 70 -33.31 -24.61 15.94
CA GLY A 70 -34.10 -24.37 17.14
C GLY A 70 -35.57 -24.54 16.80
N ASP A 71 -36.01 -25.79 16.85
CA ASP A 71 -37.40 -26.25 16.84
C ASP A 71 -38.36 -25.22 17.46
N THR A 72 -38.96 -24.36 16.62
CA THR A 72 -40.01 -23.45 17.07
C THR A 72 -41.31 -24.24 16.98
N LEU A 73 -41.54 -25.05 18.01
CA LEU A 73 -42.79 -25.74 18.28
C LEU A 73 -43.95 -24.75 18.12
N ARG A 74 -44.71 -24.89 17.03
CA ARG A 74 -46.03 -24.27 16.89
C ARG A 74 -46.96 -24.95 17.89
N LEU A 75 -47.31 -24.22 18.95
CA LEU A 75 -48.42 -24.59 19.83
C LEU A 75 -49.47 -23.48 19.76
N GLY A 76 -50.66 -23.88 19.30
CA GLY A 76 -51.97 -23.32 19.66
C GLY A 76 -52.19 -21.83 19.51
#